data_AF-A0A2P6N534-F1
#
_entry.id   AF-A0A2P6N534-F1
#
_cell.length_a   1.000
_cell.length_b   1.000
_cell.length_c   1.000
_cell.angle_alpha   90.00
_cell.angle_beta   90.00
_cell.angle_gamma   90.00
#
_symmetry.space_group_name_H-M   'P 1'
#
loop_
_entity.id
_entity.type
_entity.pdbx_description
1 polymer ?
#
loop_
_entity_poly.entity_id
_entity_poly.type
_entity_poly.pdbx_seq_one_letter_code
_entity_poly.pdbx_strand_id
1 'polypeptide(L)'
;MQQHWGKRNIETLEELECRLYLTSALERCTSTVVREQLQGISILYDIFSRPIDKSVHSRVLREIGGLAVLISLLGSQEVHGKIKMKVLYTLWNLSALSDNKVILYEEGVAEVLLKLEIPTEGDHILVGVIAIMQNISEYKFGERNPNQVHLYQCGVFNYVAERMTHKDIWVRFLSCMAVANLANNHLVRKMISADGCESVLQQLTDFVMEYKRAEKAETELFKGWLSLEPHIPLLCSNDEPILIWSLFCVCEFAKLATTQDASLEHSSLSQIWHDLGLNQGVAPIRKLSKSKNQTISHMANSLINLLDIKEEVDMMTETVSSVGSDFYAGLMGGAYTDISFNCNGSVLHAHRIVLASRCPALAAMFSNGLAESSMKTIPIHFSKQVFATFIQFLYTADAPDIDPPTALELLDCADMFNCADLKLHVEDFLWNFIEPSNIFLAALTHHCARLEEMCVKFILRNFRKLQNTEEYRSLDISTRNKLTQMWEDTQPQHRPSSHLHLSFTPNMNQPQPMVEEERNDYHAIVTAYNPVHSMVGITAAPVG
;
A
#
# COMPACT_ATOMS: atom_id res chain seq x y z
N MET A 1 14.61 17.60 -30.16
CA MET A 1 14.50 16.76 -28.94
C MET A 1 14.63 15.25 -29.23
N GLN A 2 13.84 14.63 -30.12
CA GLN A 2 13.96 13.20 -30.43
C GLN A 2 15.33 12.75 -30.97
N GLN A 3 16.01 13.57 -31.79
CA GLN A 3 17.36 13.28 -32.27
C GLN A 3 18.45 13.43 -31.19
N HIS A 4 18.21 14.22 -30.13
CA HIS A 4 19.19 14.48 -29.06
C HIS A 4 19.14 13.45 -27.92
N TRP A 5 17.99 12.81 -27.69
CA TRP A 5 17.85 11.77 -26.66
C TRP A 5 18.56 10.44 -26.96
N GLY A 6 19.20 10.29 -28.13
CA GLY A 6 19.89 9.07 -28.54
C GLY A 6 21.39 9.01 -28.21
N LYS A 7 22.01 10.08 -27.69
CA LYS A 7 23.45 10.10 -27.38
C LYS A 7 23.67 10.22 -25.88
N ARG A 8 24.10 9.12 -25.24
CA ARG A 8 24.65 9.15 -23.88
C ARG A 8 26.03 9.83 -23.92
N ASN A 9 26.08 11.09 -23.51
CA ASN A 9 27.22 11.80 -22.90
C ASN A 9 26.78 13.27 -22.75
N ILE A 10 26.28 13.64 -21.58
CA ILE A 10 25.65 14.94 -21.31
C ILE A 10 26.57 15.72 -20.35
N GLU A 11 27.45 16.55 -20.91
CA GLU A 11 28.22 17.58 -20.18
C GLU A 11 28.48 18.83 -21.06
N THR A 12 27.59 19.17 -22.03
CA THR A 12 27.84 20.25 -23.00
C THR A 12 26.67 21.22 -23.17
N LEU A 13 26.95 22.37 -23.81
CA LEU A 13 26.05 23.50 -24.15
C LEU A 13 24.61 23.11 -24.56
N GLU A 14 24.42 21.92 -25.11
CA GLU A 14 23.14 21.34 -25.51
C GLU A 14 22.14 21.22 -24.34
N GLU A 15 22.63 21.09 -23.09
CA GLU A 15 21.75 20.99 -21.91
C GLU A 15 21.03 22.33 -21.62
N LEU A 16 21.81 23.41 -21.65
CA LEU A 16 21.32 24.76 -21.41
C LEU A 16 20.36 25.21 -22.51
N GLU A 17 20.63 24.87 -23.77
CA GLU A 17 19.75 25.18 -24.90
C GLU A 17 18.40 24.46 -24.80
N CYS A 18 18.37 23.18 -24.40
CA CYS A 18 17.13 22.45 -24.19
C CYS A 18 16.30 23.05 -23.05
N ARG A 19 16.94 23.46 -21.95
CA ARG A 19 16.27 24.15 -20.84
C ARG A 19 15.71 25.49 -21.26
N LEU A 20 16.51 26.34 -21.92
CA LEU A 20 16.07 27.64 -22.41
C LEU A 20 14.90 27.51 -23.40
N TYR A 21 14.93 26.50 -24.26
CA TYR A 21 13.84 26.20 -25.18
C TYR A 21 12.56 25.80 -24.44
N LEU A 22 12.66 24.90 -23.46
CA LEU A 22 11.50 24.47 -22.65
C LEU A 22 10.91 25.63 -21.85
N THR A 23 11.75 26.44 -21.19
CA THR A 23 11.32 27.63 -20.44
C THR A 23 10.62 28.63 -21.37
N SER A 24 11.23 28.95 -22.52
CA SER A 24 10.62 29.86 -23.49
C SER A 24 9.33 29.30 -24.08
N ALA A 25 9.22 27.98 -24.27
CA ALA A 25 8.01 27.35 -24.76
C ALA A 25 6.88 27.41 -23.71
N LEU A 26 7.19 27.18 -22.44
CA LEU A 26 6.25 27.27 -21.33
C LEU A 26 5.67 28.67 -21.14
N GLU A 27 6.52 29.70 -21.23
CA GLU A 27 6.13 31.09 -21.12
C GLU A 27 5.19 31.53 -22.25
N ARG A 28 5.43 31.02 -23.47
CA ARG A 28 4.65 31.38 -24.67
C ARG A 28 3.43 30.49 -24.89
N CYS A 29 3.30 29.37 -24.18
CA CYS A 29 2.21 28.42 -24.37
C CYS A 29 0.89 28.97 -23.80
N THR A 30 -0.12 29.12 -24.63
CA THR A 30 -1.47 29.56 -24.21
C THR A 30 -2.42 28.40 -23.94
N SER A 31 -2.13 27.20 -24.49
CA SER A 31 -2.91 25.99 -24.24
C SER A 31 -2.53 25.38 -22.90
N THR A 32 -3.52 25.15 -22.04
CA THR A 32 -3.33 24.50 -20.74
C THR A 32 -2.80 23.07 -20.89
N VAL A 33 -3.34 22.30 -21.84
CA VAL A 33 -2.94 20.92 -22.13
C VAL A 33 -1.48 20.85 -22.57
N VAL A 34 -1.08 21.69 -23.54
CA VAL A 34 0.30 21.71 -24.05
C VAL A 34 1.26 22.21 -22.98
N ARG A 35 0.83 23.16 -22.14
CA ARG A 35 1.64 23.65 -21.01
C ARG A 35 1.91 22.54 -20.00
N GLU A 36 0.91 21.75 -19.62
CA GLU A 36 1.09 20.59 -18.73
C GLU A 36 2.05 19.55 -19.33
N GLN A 37 1.93 19.26 -20.63
CA GLN A 37 2.86 18.36 -21.31
C GLN A 37 4.31 18.88 -21.28
N LEU A 38 4.52 20.17 -21.56
CA LEU A 38 5.83 20.82 -21.51
C LEU A 38 6.40 20.82 -20.09
N GLN A 39 5.56 21.02 -19.07
CA GLN A 39 5.97 20.92 -17.67
C GLN A 39 6.46 19.50 -17.33
N GLY A 40 5.72 18.47 -17.75
CA GLY A 40 6.12 17.08 -17.54
C GLY A 40 7.44 16.74 -18.22
N ILE A 41 7.65 17.22 -19.45
CA ILE A 41 8.92 17.06 -20.16
C ILE A 41 10.06 17.77 -19.43
N SER A 42 9.83 18.97 -18.90
CA SER A 42 10.82 19.70 -18.09
C SER A 42 11.17 18.94 -16.81
N ILE A 43 10.18 18.38 -16.12
CA ILE A 43 10.39 17.57 -14.93
C ILE A 43 11.25 16.34 -15.23
N LEU A 44 10.90 15.59 -16.27
CA LEU A 44 11.70 14.44 -16.72
C LEU A 44 13.14 14.87 -17.01
N TYR A 45 13.29 15.98 -17.72
CA TYR A 45 14.60 16.51 -18.06
C TYR A 45 15.43 16.78 -16.81
N ASP A 46 14.87 17.47 -15.81
CA ASP A 46 15.60 17.79 -14.60
C ASP A 46 15.95 16.58 -13.75
N ILE A 47 15.06 15.57 -13.68
CA ILE A 47 15.35 14.28 -13.01
C ILE A 47 16.52 13.56 -13.69
N PHE A 48 16.54 13.51 -15.02
CA PHE A 48 17.56 12.75 -15.77
C PHE A 48 18.88 13.50 -15.94
N SER A 49 18.87 14.84 -15.87
CA SER A 49 20.08 15.66 -16.05
C SER A 49 20.87 15.89 -14.77
N ARG A 50 20.32 15.57 -13.58
CA ARG A 50 20.99 15.84 -12.31
C ARG A 50 21.27 14.55 -11.54
N PRO A 51 22.51 14.31 -11.09
CA PRO A 51 22.84 13.22 -10.17
C PRO A 51 22.43 13.62 -8.75
N ILE A 52 21.14 13.87 -8.53
CA ILE A 52 20.58 14.16 -7.21
C ILE A 52 19.96 12.87 -6.66
N ASP A 53 20.04 12.72 -5.34
CA ASP A 53 19.40 11.65 -4.58
C ASP A 53 17.90 11.50 -4.94
N LYS A 54 17.44 10.27 -5.18
CA LYS A 54 16.05 9.98 -5.55
C LYS A 54 15.05 10.40 -4.47
N SER A 55 15.43 10.39 -3.20
CA SER A 55 14.59 10.90 -2.09
C SER A 55 14.34 12.40 -2.22
N VAL A 56 15.37 13.15 -2.63
CA VAL A 56 15.29 14.60 -2.87
C VAL A 56 14.46 14.88 -4.12
N HIS A 57 14.65 14.13 -5.21
CA HIS A 57 13.78 14.23 -6.38
C HIS A 57 12.32 13.91 -6.03
N SER A 58 12.08 12.85 -5.27
CA SER A 58 10.73 12.46 -4.83
C SER A 58 10.06 13.55 -4.00
N ARG A 59 10.76 14.08 -2.99
CA ARG A 59 10.24 15.18 -2.15
C ARG A 59 9.90 16.42 -2.98
N VAL A 60 10.82 16.84 -3.85
CA VAL A 60 10.60 18.01 -4.72
C VAL A 60 9.45 17.77 -5.68
N LEU A 61 9.32 16.57 -6.27
CA LEU A 61 8.20 16.22 -7.13
C LEU A 61 6.87 16.29 -6.40
N ARG A 62 6.80 15.89 -5.13
CA ARG A 62 5.59 16.06 -4.33
C ARG A 62 5.29 17.54 -4.08
N GLU A 63 6.29 18.33 -3.69
CA GLU A 63 6.13 19.75 -3.39
C GLU A 63 5.63 20.57 -4.60
N ILE A 64 6.05 20.19 -5.81
CA ILE A 64 5.65 20.89 -7.05
C ILE A 64 4.45 20.26 -7.77
N GLY A 65 3.86 19.18 -7.23
CA GLY A 65 2.77 18.44 -7.89
C GLY A 65 3.21 17.67 -9.15
N GLY A 66 4.50 17.33 -9.26
CA GLY A 66 5.09 16.70 -10.43
C GLY A 66 4.58 15.28 -10.73
N LEU A 67 4.11 14.53 -9.71
CA LEU A 67 3.52 13.20 -9.93
C LEU A 67 2.25 13.25 -10.78
N ALA A 68 1.35 14.21 -10.50
CA ALA A 68 0.13 14.43 -11.29
C ALA A 68 0.46 14.75 -12.75
N VAL A 69 1.46 15.60 -12.97
CA VAL A 69 1.93 15.98 -14.31
C VAL A 69 2.49 14.78 -15.07
N LEU A 70 3.27 13.93 -14.41
CA LEU A 70 3.81 12.70 -15.01
C LEU A 70 2.68 11.72 -15.37
N ILE A 71 1.70 11.52 -14.50
CA ILE A 71 0.54 10.65 -14.76
C ILE A 71 -0.27 11.17 -15.97
N SER A 72 -0.55 12.47 -16.02
CA SER A 72 -1.21 13.12 -17.16
C SER A 72 -0.43 12.91 -18.47
N LEU A 73 0.90 13.08 -18.42
CA LEU A 73 1.78 12.89 -19.58
C LEU A 73 1.78 11.43 -20.08
N LEU A 74 1.69 10.45 -19.17
CA LEU A 74 1.59 9.03 -19.53
C LEU A 74 0.29 8.72 -20.28
N GLY A 75 -0.83 9.25 -19.79
CA GLY A 75 -2.16 9.02 -20.37
C GLY A 75 -2.45 9.79 -21.67
N SER A 76 -1.64 10.79 -22.01
CA SER A 76 -1.90 11.64 -23.18
C SER A 76 -1.69 10.91 -24.51
N GLN A 77 -2.68 10.95 -25.41
CA GLN A 77 -2.58 10.32 -26.74
C GLN A 77 -1.64 11.07 -27.71
N GLU A 78 -1.34 12.33 -27.42
CA GLU A 78 -0.52 13.20 -28.27
C GLU A 78 0.99 13.05 -27.99
N VAL A 79 1.34 12.36 -26.90
CA VAL A 79 2.71 12.22 -26.45
C VAL A 79 3.38 11.01 -27.09
N HIS A 80 4.56 11.23 -27.65
CA HIS A 80 5.34 10.18 -28.32
C HIS A 80 5.70 9.02 -27.38
N GLY A 81 5.61 7.77 -27.86
CA GLY A 81 5.83 6.56 -27.06
C GLY A 81 7.15 6.52 -26.27
N LYS A 82 8.27 7.01 -26.85
CA LYS A 82 9.55 7.12 -26.10
C LYS A 82 9.48 8.01 -24.86
N ILE A 83 8.66 9.05 -24.88
CA ILE A 83 8.44 9.92 -23.71
C ILE A 83 7.61 9.15 -22.68
N LYS A 84 6.51 8.53 -23.11
CA LYS A 84 5.67 7.66 -22.25
C LYS A 84 6.49 6.58 -21.54
N MET A 85 7.43 5.95 -22.25
CA MET A 85 8.32 4.96 -21.65
C MET A 85 9.19 5.53 -20.53
N LYS A 86 9.79 6.71 -20.74
CA LYS A 86 10.57 7.38 -19.70
C LYS A 86 9.69 7.72 -18.50
N VAL A 87 8.49 8.25 -18.74
CA VAL A 87 7.51 8.55 -17.69
C VAL A 87 7.16 7.29 -16.90
N LEU A 88 6.88 6.18 -17.59
CA LEU A 88 6.54 4.91 -16.97
C LEU A 88 7.67 4.41 -16.06
N TYR A 89 8.92 4.41 -16.52
CA TYR A 89 10.06 4.01 -15.70
C TYR A 89 10.31 4.97 -14.54
N THR A 90 10.10 6.28 -14.73
CA THR A 90 10.17 7.25 -13.64
C THR A 90 9.09 6.98 -12.60
N LEU A 91 7.84 6.74 -13.01
CA LEU A 91 6.74 6.44 -12.11
C LEU A 91 6.92 5.10 -11.39
N TRP A 92 7.49 4.08 -12.05
CA TRP A 92 7.86 2.82 -11.39
C TRP A 92 8.87 3.06 -10.27
N ASN A 93 9.94 3.81 -10.51
CA ASN A 93 10.91 4.13 -9.46
C ASN A 93 10.26 4.91 -8.31
N LEU A 94 9.39 5.87 -8.62
CA LEU A 94 8.73 6.69 -7.62
C LEU A 94 7.67 5.91 -6.84
N SER A 95 7.03 4.91 -7.42
CA SER A 95 6.00 4.11 -6.75
C SER A 95 6.55 3.15 -5.70
N ALA A 96 7.83 2.79 -5.78
CA ALA A 96 8.49 1.99 -4.75
C ALA A 96 8.57 2.73 -3.40
N LEU A 97 8.59 4.07 -3.41
CA LEU A 97 8.69 4.89 -2.20
C LEU A 97 7.35 4.97 -1.48
N SER A 98 7.31 4.56 -0.21
CA SER A 98 6.07 4.49 0.58
C SER A 98 5.24 5.78 0.60
N ASP A 99 5.88 6.94 0.79
CA ASP A 99 5.25 8.26 0.75
C ASP A 99 4.47 8.57 -0.54
N ASN A 100 4.88 7.97 -1.66
CA ASN A 100 4.30 8.27 -2.97
C ASN A 100 3.11 7.38 -3.28
N LYS A 101 2.97 6.22 -2.64
CA LYS A 101 1.93 5.23 -2.97
C LYS A 101 0.52 5.83 -2.89
N VAL A 102 0.24 6.56 -1.81
CA VAL A 102 -1.05 7.24 -1.60
C VAL A 102 -1.27 8.33 -2.66
N ILE A 103 -0.27 9.18 -2.91
CA ILE A 103 -0.42 10.30 -3.87
C ILE A 103 -0.60 9.76 -5.29
N LEU A 104 0.15 8.74 -5.70
CA LEU A 104 0.01 8.12 -7.02
C LEU A 104 -1.40 7.56 -7.23
N TYR A 105 -1.95 6.91 -6.20
CA TYR A 105 -3.33 6.44 -6.22
C TYR A 105 -4.33 7.62 -6.33
N GLU A 106 -4.22 8.63 -5.46
CA GLU A 106 -5.11 9.81 -5.48
C GLU A 106 -5.05 10.58 -6.82
N GLU A 107 -3.89 10.57 -7.49
CA GLU A 107 -3.71 11.19 -8.80
C GLU A 107 -4.21 10.33 -9.97
N GLY A 108 -4.78 9.15 -9.70
CA GLY A 108 -5.42 8.30 -10.70
C GLY A 108 -4.45 7.51 -11.57
N VAL A 109 -3.30 7.13 -11.01
CA VAL A 109 -2.31 6.34 -11.78
C VAL A 109 -2.91 5.02 -12.26
N ALA A 110 -3.76 4.37 -11.46
CA ALA A 110 -4.34 3.07 -11.78
C ALA A 110 -5.23 3.16 -13.04
N GLU A 111 -6.09 4.17 -13.11
CA GLU A 111 -7.00 4.43 -14.21
C GLU A 111 -6.25 4.73 -15.51
N VAL A 112 -5.14 5.47 -15.42
CA VAL A 112 -4.27 5.73 -16.58
C VAL A 112 -3.59 4.44 -17.05
N LEU A 113 -3.07 3.64 -16.13
CA LEU A 113 -2.39 2.38 -16.46
C LEU A 113 -3.33 1.34 -17.06
N LEU A 114 -4.56 1.22 -16.54
CA LEU A 114 -5.58 0.30 -17.05
C LEU A 114 -5.98 0.61 -18.50
N LYS A 115 -5.91 1.89 -18.90
CA LYS A 115 -6.26 2.38 -20.25
C LYS A 115 -5.06 2.49 -21.18
N LEU A 116 -3.84 2.19 -20.70
CA LEU A 116 -2.63 2.36 -21.49
C LEU A 116 -2.58 1.31 -22.61
N GLU A 117 -2.48 1.77 -23.85
CA GLU A 117 -2.33 0.88 -25.00
C GLU A 117 -0.91 0.28 -25.02
N ILE A 118 -0.84 -1.04 -24.88
CA ILE A 118 0.41 -1.80 -24.90
C ILE A 118 0.56 -2.47 -26.27
N PRO A 119 1.60 -2.13 -27.06
CA PRO A 119 1.87 -2.78 -28.34
C PRO A 119 2.10 -4.29 -28.18
N THR A 120 1.87 -5.07 -29.25
CA THR A 120 2.02 -6.54 -29.25
C THR A 120 3.42 -7.03 -28.84
N GLU A 121 4.47 -6.25 -29.09
CA GLU A 121 5.87 -6.52 -28.67
C GLU A 121 6.28 -5.68 -27.43
N GLY A 122 5.30 -5.20 -26.68
CA GLY A 122 5.45 -4.27 -25.56
C GLY A 122 5.66 -4.92 -24.20
N ASP A 123 6.20 -6.14 -24.12
CA ASP A 123 6.33 -6.88 -22.84
C ASP A 123 7.10 -6.06 -21.77
N HIS A 124 8.17 -5.38 -22.16
CA HIS A 124 8.93 -4.46 -21.30
C HIS A 124 8.13 -3.25 -20.78
N ILE A 125 7.11 -2.81 -21.53
CA ILE A 125 6.16 -1.76 -21.12
C ILE A 125 5.19 -2.37 -20.10
N LEU A 126 4.67 -3.55 -20.40
CA LEU A 126 3.76 -4.27 -19.52
C LEU A 126 4.41 -4.57 -18.16
N VAL A 127 5.69 -4.95 -18.12
CA VAL A 127 6.44 -5.11 -16.86
C VAL A 127 6.39 -3.83 -16.02
N GLY A 128 6.66 -2.66 -16.61
CA GLY A 128 6.60 -1.38 -15.90
C GLY A 128 5.19 -1.04 -15.40
N VAL A 129 4.15 -1.35 -16.18
CA VAL A 129 2.75 -1.17 -15.78
C VAL A 129 2.40 -2.03 -14.55
N ILE A 130 2.69 -3.34 -14.62
CA ILE A 130 2.37 -4.26 -13.52
C ILE A 130 3.24 -3.95 -12.30
N ALA A 131 4.49 -3.53 -12.47
CA ALA A 131 5.34 -3.16 -11.35
C ALA A 131 4.82 -1.93 -10.59
N ILE A 132 4.28 -0.92 -11.28
CA ILE A 132 3.62 0.20 -10.60
C ILE A 132 2.39 -0.29 -9.83
N MET A 133 1.54 -1.11 -10.46
CA MET A 133 0.35 -1.68 -9.81
C MET A 133 0.69 -2.52 -8.58
N GLN A 134 1.77 -3.31 -8.65
CA GLN A 134 2.27 -4.11 -7.54
C GLN A 134 2.78 -3.23 -6.39
N ASN A 135 3.54 -2.17 -6.69
CA ASN A 135 4.06 -1.26 -5.68
C ASN A 135 2.95 -0.51 -4.93
N ILE A 136 1.93 -0.03 -5.65
CA ILE A 136 0.80 0.69 -5.04
C ILE A 136 -0.18 -0.24 -4.31
N SER A 137 -0.15 -1.56 -4.57
CA SER A 137 -0.96 -2.55 -3.85
C SER A 137 -0.30 -3.12 -2.59
N GLU A 138 1.01 -2.92 -2.43
CA GLU A 138 1.81 -3.46 -1.33
C GLU A 138 1.41 -2.90 0.04
N TYR A 139 1.50 -3.74 1.06
CA TYR A 139 1.22 -3.46 2.46
C TYR A 139 2.53 -3.52 3.26
N LYS A 140 2.80 -2.58 4.17
CA LYS A 140 3.97 -2.63 5.09
C LYS A 140 3.58 -3.29 6.41
N PHE A 141 4.48 -4.04 7.04
CA PHE A 141 4.16 -4.71 8.31
C PHE A 141 3.67 -3.70 9.36
N GLY A 142 2.47 -3.95 9.93
CA GLY A 142 1.84 -3.03 10.89
C GLY A 142 1.09 -1.82 10.29
N GLU A 143 1.15 -1.59 8.98
CA GLU A 143 0.49 -0.46 8.31
C GLU A 143 -0.51 -0.92 7.26
N ARG A 144 -1.77 -0.48 7.39
CA ARG A 144 -2.81 -0.73 6.39
C ARG A 144 -2.57 0.10 5.13
N ASN A 145 -2.51 -0.56 3.97
CA ASN A 145 -2.58 0.14 2.67
C ASN A 145 -4.05 0.51 2.41
N PRO A 146 -4.40 1.83 2.47
CA PRO A 146 -5.78 2.27 2.32
C PRO A 146 -6.34 2.14 0.90
N ASN A 147 -5.47 1.91 -0.08
CA ASN A 147 -5.86 1.95 -1.49
C ASN A 147 -6.35 0.59 -1.99
N GLN A 148 -6.11 -0.51 -1.26
CA GLN A 148 -6.32 -1.87 -1.78
C GLN A 148 -7.77 -2.17 -2.17
N VAL A 149 -8.74 -1.73 -1.36
CA VAL A 149 -10.17 -1.90 -1.68
C VAL A 149 -10.53 -1.13 -2.95
N HIS A 150 -10.08 0.11 -3.07
CA HIS A 150 -10.32 0.92 -4.26
C HIS A 150 -9.57 0.40 -5.50
N LEU A 151 -8.35 -0.11 -5.35
CA LEU A 151 -7.60 -0.75 -6.43
C LEU A 151 -8.36 -1.97 -6.97
N TYR A 152 -8.98 -2.75 -6.08
CA TYR A 152 -9.88 -3.82 -6.51
C TYR A 152 -11.09 -3.28 -7.28
N GLN A 153 -11.80 -2.30 -6.72
CA GLN A 153 -13.00 -1.70 -7.33
C GLN A 153 -12.74 -1.07 -8.70
N CYS A 154 -11.59 -0.45 -8.92
CA CYS A 154 -11.23 0.15 -10.22
C CYS A 154 -10.76 -0.88 -11.26
N GLY A 155 -10.68 -2.17 -10.91
CA GLY A 155 -10.39 -3.27 -11.83
C GLY A 155 -8.93 -3.71 -11.89
N VAL A 156 -8.05 -3.21 -11.01
CA VAL A 156 -6.64 -3.61 -10.98
C VAL A 156 -6.51 -5.11 -10.71
N PHE A 157 -7.31 -5.67 -9.81
CA PHE A 157 -7.26 -7.11 -9.48
C PHE A 157 -7.46 -7.98 -10.73
N ASN A 158 -8.52 -7.74 -11.50
CA ASN A 158 -8.80 -8.50 -12.72
C ASN A 158 -7.69 -8.31 -13.76
N TYR A 159 -7.20 -7.07 -13.92
CA TYR A 159 -6.12 -6.77 -14.84
C TYR A 159 -4.84 -7.56 -14.52
N VAL A 160 -4.42 -7.63 -13.26
CA VAL A 160 -3.23 -8.42 -12.89
C VAL A 160 -3.52 -9.93 -12.91
N ALA A 161 -4.72 -10.38 -12.51
CA ALA A 161 -5.08 -11.79 -12.49
C ALA A 161 -5.01 -12.44 -13.89
N GLU A 162 -5.50 -11.76 -14.92
CA GLU A 162 -5.41 -12.22 -16.32
C GLU A 162 -3.96 -12.43 -16.81
N ARG A 163 -2.98 -11.82 -16.13
CA ARG A 163 -1.57 -11.79 -16.53
C ARG A 163 -0.67 -12.71 -15.71
N MET A 164 -1.23 -13.46 -14.74
CA MET A 164 -0.51 -14.48 -13.96
C MET A 164 0.01 -15.65 -14.81
N THR A 165 -0.54 -15.82 -16.01
CA THR A 165 -0.18 -16.86 -17.01
C THR A 165 0.53 -16.28 -18.25
N HIS A 166 0.92 -15.01 -18.22
CA HIS A 166 1.57 -14.33 -19.35
C HIS A 166 2.91 -14.98 -19.75
N LYS A 167 3.28 -14.99 -21.03
CA LYS A 167 4.55 -15.63 -21.48
C LYS A 167 5.83 -15.09 -20.80
N ASP A 168 5.81 -13.81 -20.41
CA ASP A 168 6.92 -13.14 -19.74
C ASP A 168 6.90 -13.40 -18.22
N ILE A 169 8.00 -13.94 -17.69
CA ILE A 169 8.10 -14.36 -16.28
C ILE A 169 7.97 -13.20 -15.30
N TRP A 170 8.45 -12.00 -15.65
CA TRP A 170 8.35 -10.82 -14.79
C TRP A 170 6.92 -10.32 -14.71
N VAL A 171 6.21 -10.29 -15.85
CA VAL A 171 4.78 -9.97 -15.87
C VAL A 171 4.01 -10.93 -14.98
N ARG A 172 4.26 -12.25 -15.09
CA ARG A 172 3.61 -13.26 -14.23
C ARG A 172 3.92 -13.05 -12.75
N PHE A 173 5.20 -12.92 -12.41
CA PHE A 173 5.65 -12.82 -11.02
C PHE A 173 5.10 -11.58 -10.33
N LEU A 174 5.21 -10.41 -10.98
CA LEU A 174 4.67 -9.15 -10.48
C LEU A 174 3.15 -9.20 -10.35
N SER A 175 2.46 -9.86 -11.29
CA SER A 175 1.01 -10.07 -11.22
C SER A 175 0.62 -10.94 -10.03
N CYS A 176 1.34 -12.04 -9.80
CA CYS A 176 1.14 -12.89 -8.63
C CYS A 176 1.36 -12.10 -7.32
N MET A 177 2.39 -11.26 -7.26
CA MET A 177 2.63 -10.39 -6.11
C MET A 177 1.48 -9.41 -5.87
N ALA A 178 1.02 -8.74 -6.93
CA ALA A 178 -0.08 -7.79 -6.84
C ALA A 178 -1.38 -8.46 -6.37
N VAL A 179 -1.69 -9.66 -6.90
CA VAL A 179 -2.83 -10.48 -6.46
C VAL A 179 -2.70 -10.85 -4.98
N ALA A 180 -1.53 -11.36 -4.56
CA ALA A 180 -1.29 -11.73 -3.17
C ALA A 180 -1.44 -10.53 -2.22
N ASN A 181 -0.90 -9.36 -2.61
CA ASN A 181 -1.01 -8.13 -1.85
C ASN A 181 -2.46 -7.69 -1.66
N LEU A 182 -3.24 -7.62 -2.76
CA LEU A 182 -4.65 -7.23 -2.71
C LEU A 182 -5.48 -8.24 -1.91
N ALA A 183 -5.28 -9.54 -2.13
CA ALA A 183 -6.06 -10.60 -1.48
C ALA A 183 -5.74 -10.78 0.01
N ASN A 184 -4.59 -10.28 0.48
CA ASN A 184 -4.25 -10.28 1.91
C ASN A 184 -5.06 -9.25 2.72
N ASN A 185 -5.88 -8.43 2.07
CA ASN A 185 -6.85 -7.55 2.71
C ASN A 185 -8.19 -8.28 2.88
N HIS A 186 -8.69 -8.37 4.12
CA HIS A 186 -9.93 -9.10 4.43
C HIS A 186 -11.17 -8.57 3.69
N LEU A 187 -11.24 -7.26 3.41
CA LEU A 187 -12.35 -6.64 2.69
C LEU A 187 -12.30 -7.01 1.21
N VAL A 188 -11.12 -6.87 0.60
CA VAL A 188 -10.87 -7.32 -0.77
C VAL A 188 -11.15 -8.80 -0.89
N ARG A 189 -10.82 -9.60 0.12
CA ARG A 189 -11.12 -11.03 0.10
C ARG A 189 -12.61 -11.31 0.06
N LYS A 190 -13.41 -10.64 0.88
CA LYS A 190 -14.88 -10.75 0.79
C LYS A 190 -15.39 -10.41 -0.62
N MET A 191 -14.80 -9.41 -1.27
CA MET A 191 -15.15 -9.04 -2.65
C MET A 191 -14.76 -10.14 -3.65
N ILE A 192 -13.55 -10.71 -3.55
CA ILE A 192 -13.10 -11.85 -4.37
C ILE A 192 -14.07 -13.04 -4.24
N SER A 193 -14.52 -13.34 -3.02
CA SER A 193 -15.51 -14.40 -2.78
C SER A 193 -16.85 -14.08 -3.44
N ALA A 194 -17.33 -12.84 -3.30
CA ALA A 194 -18.60 -12.39 -3.87
C ALA A 194 -18.60 -12.42 -5.41
N ASP A 195 -17.47 -12.09 -6.03
CA ASP A 195 -17.27 -12.10 -7.48
C ASP A 195 -16.99 -13.51 -8.04
N GLY A 196 -16.83 -14.52 -7.17
CA GLY A 196 -16.54 -15.90 -7.57
C GLY A 196 -15.11 -16.10 -8.08
N CYS A 197 -14.18 -15.22 -7.69
CA CYS A 197 -12.79 -15.21 -8.16
C CYS A 197 -11.81 -15.96 -7.25
N GLU A 198 -12.29 -16.75 -6.28
CA GLU A 198 -11.45 -17.52 -5.33
C GLU A 198 -10.42 -18.42 -6.02
N SER A 199 -10.76 -18.99 -7.18
CA SER A 199 -9.87 -19.86 -7.96
C SER A 199 -8.61 -19.14 -8.46
N VAL A 200 -8.61 -17.80 -8.55
CA VAL A 200 -7.44 -17.01 -8.94
C VAL A 200 -6.30 -17.22 -7.95
N LEU A 201 -6.59 -17.35 -6.65
CA LEU A 201 -5.57 -17.52 -5.62
C LEU A 201 -4.81 -18.84 -5.78
N GLN A 202 -5.45 -19.88 -6.33
CA GLN A 202 -4.79 -21.15 -6.61
C GLN A 202 -3.64 -21.00 -7.61
N GLN A 203 -3.72 -20.04 -8.54
CA GLN A 203 -2.68 -19.77 -9.53
C GLN A 203 -1.35 -19.32 -8.89
N LEU A 204 -1.39 -18.77 -7.67
CA LEU A 204 -0.18 -18.47 -6.90
C LEU A 204 0.61 -19.75 -6.61
N THR A 205 -0.09 -20.82 -6.21
CA THR A 205 0.54 -22.13 -5.95
C THR A 205 0.99 -22.78 -7.25
N ASP A 206 0.22 -22.64 -8.33
CA ASP A 206 0.56 -23.19 -9.63
C ASP A 206 1.87 -22.58 -10.18
N PHE A 207 2.06 -21.27 -10.03
CA PHE A 207 3.33 -20.60 -10.34
C PHE A 207 4.49 -21.24 -9.58
N VAL A 208 4.36 -21.43 -8.26
CA VAL A 208 5.42 -22.02 -7.42
C VAL A 208 5.78 -23.42 -7.91
N MET A 209 4.77 -24.22 -8.27
CA MET A 209 4.97 -25.59 -8.74
C MET A 209 5.62 -25.65 -10.12
N GLU A 210 5.24 -24.75 -11.03
CA GLU A 210 5.86 -24.63 -12.35
C GLU A 210 7.32 -24.16 -12.24
N TYR A 211 7.57 -23.11 -11.46
CA TYR A 211 8.92 -22.58 -11.25
C TYR A 211 9.88 -23.64 -10.68
N LYS A 212 9.41 -24.46 -9.72
CA LYS A 212 10.23 -25.54 -9.14
C LYS A 212 10.53 -26.67 -10.12
N ARG A 213 9.77 -26.81 -11.20
CA ARG A 213 9.99 -27.82 -12.26
C ARG A 213 10.84 -27.28 -13.41
N ALA A 214 10.94 -25.96 -13.56
CA ALA A 214 11.69 -25.29 -14.61
C ALA A 214 13.20 -25.52 -14.46
N GLU A 215 13.94 -25.43 -15.57
CA GLU A 215 15.39 -25.63 -15.57
C GLU A 215 16.13 -24.43 -14.93
N LYS A 216 17.38 -24.65 -14.47
CA LYS A 216 18.16 -23.61 -13.77
C LYS A 216 18.41 -22.35 -14.62
N ALA A 217 18.50 -22.49 -15.94
CA ALA A 217 18.66 -21.36 -16.87
C ALA A 217 17.36 -20.53 -17.03
N GLU A 218 16.19 -21.10 -16.72
CA GLU A 218 14.88 -20.43 -16.81
C GLU A 218 14.52 -19.65 -15.53
N THR A 219 15.29 -19.84 -14.45
CA THR A 219 14.91 -19.47 -13.07
C THR A 219 15.84 -18.45 -12.41
N GLU A 220 16.41 -17.52 -13.18
CA GLU A 220 17.22 -16.41 -12.64
C GLU A 220 16.39 -15.23 -12.10
N LEU A 221 15.07 -15.40 -11.93
CA LEU A 221 14.13 -14.37 -11.52
C LEU A 221 14.58 -13.60 -10.27
N PHE A 222 14.95 -14.32 -9.21
CA PHE A 222 15.34 -13.72 -7.93
C PHE A 222 16.72 -13.05 -7.95
N LYS A 223 17.56 -13.31 -8.96
CA LYS A 223 18.82 -12.55 -9.14
C LYS A 223 18.57 -11.10 -9.55
N GLY A 224 17.45 -10.85 -10.24
CA GLY A 224 17.05 -9.52 -10.70
C GLY A 224 16.13 -8.76 -9.74
N TRP A 225 15.70 -9.38 -8.65
CA TRP A 225 14.83 -8.76 -7.64
C TRP A 225 15.63 -8.39 -6.39
N LEU A 226 15.34 -7.23 -5.82
CA LEU A 226 16.27 -6.55 -4.90
C LEU A 226 15.79 -6.51 -3.44
N SER A 227 14.50 -6.75 -3.16
CA SER A 227 13.95 -6.56 -1.82
C SER A 227 13.03 -7.70 -1.38
N LEU A 228 13.20 -8.14 -0.14
CA LEU A 228 12.34 -9.11 0.51
C LEU A 228 11.07 -8.49 1.11
N GLU A 229 11.10 -7.17 1.36
CA GLU A 229 10.06 -6.43 2.08
C GLU A 229 8.62 -6.72 1.62
N PRO A 230 8.26 -6.69 0.32
CA PRO A 230 6.87 -6.89 -0.10
C PRO A 230 6.34 -8.29 0.22
N HIS A 231 7.22 -9.25 0.47
CA HIS A 231 6.86 -10.64 0.74
C HIS A 231 6.57 -10.92 2.20
N ILE A 232 7.26 -10.23 3.12
CA ILE A 232 7.27 -10.56 4.55
C ILE A 232 5.89 -10.37 5.20
N PRO A 233 5.15 -9.27 4.95
CA PRO A 233 3.82 -9.08 5.53
C PRO A 233 2.81 -10.16 5.12
N LEU A 234 3.01 -10.79 3.95
CA LEU A 234 2.16 -11.88 3.47
C LEU A 234 2.33 -13.18 4.27
N LEU A 235 3.40 -13.34 5.07
CA LEU A 235 3.60 -14.49 5.96
C LEU A 235 2.58 -14.55 7.11
N CYS A 236 1.86 -13.46 7.35
CA CYS A 236 0.79 -13.39 8.35
C CYS A 236 -0.60 -13.70 7.78
N SER A 237 -0.69 -14.04 6.48
CA SER A 237 -1.96 -14.32 5.83
C SER A 237 -2.66 -15.54 6.44
N ASN A 238 -3.99 -15.54 6.39
CA ASN A 238 -4.79 -16.71 6.76
C ASN A 238 -5.00 -17.67 5.57
N ASP A 239 -4.46 -17.33 4.39
CA ASP A 239 -4.68 -18.05 3.16
C ASP A 239 -3.51 -18.90 2.75
N GLU A 240 -3.75 -20.21 2.61
CA GLU A 240 -2.70 -21.16 2.25
C GLU A 240 -2.00 -20.82 0.92
N PRO A 241 -2.70 -20.42 -0.17
CA PRO A 241 -2.02 -20.06 -1.42
C PRO A 241 -1.10 -18.84 -1.27
N ILE A 242 -1.49 -17.83 -0.48
CA ILE A 242 -0.69 -16.63 -0.21
C ILE A 242 0.52 -16.99 0.66
N LEU A 243 0.32 -17.83 1.68
CA LEU A 243 1.41 -18.31 2.54
C LEU A 243 2.43 -19.14 1.75
N ILE A 244 1.98 -20.03 0.86
CA ILE A 244 2.86 -20.83 0.00
C ILE A 244 3.65 -19.92 -0.95
N TRP A 245 3.00 -18.94 -1.56
CA TRP A 245 3.64 -17.94 -2.42
C TRP A 245 4.72 -17.13 -1.69
N SER A 246 4.36 -16.58 -0.53
CA SER A 246 5.27 -15.75 0.27
C SER A 246 6.46 -16.58 0.77
N LEU A 247 6.23 -17.75 1.37
CA LEU A 247 7.31 -18.64 1.81
C LEU A 247 8.21 -19.05 0.65
N PHE A 248 7.65 -19.31 -0.54
CA PHE A 248 8.44 -19.61 -1.73
C PHE A 248 9.40 -18.48 -2.06
N CYS A 249 8.89 -17.24 -2.16
CA CYS A 249 9.73 -16.09 -2.47
C CYS A 249 10.85 -15.92 -1.44
N VAL A 250 10.52 -15.99 -0.14
CA VAL A 250 11.51 -15.84 0.94
C VAL A 250 12.55 -16.96 0.91
N CYS A 251 12.14 -18.20 0.61
CA CYS A 251 13.06 -19.31 0.44
C CYS A 251 14.04 -19.07 -0.72
N GLU A 252 13.57 -18.57 -1.86
CA GLU A 252 14.45 -18.33 -3.01
C GLU A 252 15.45 -17.19 -2.75
N PHE A 253 15.04 -16.11 -2.06
CA PHE A 253 15.97 -15.06 -1.60
C PHE A 253 17.02 -15.60 -0.64
N ALA A 254 16.60 -16.38 0.36
CA ALA A 254 17.52 -16.96 1.32
C ALA A 254 18.51 -17.93 0.64
N LYS A 255 18.06 -18.74 -0.32
CA LYS A 255 18.94 -19.63 -1.10
C LYS A 255 19.96 -18.83 -1.87
N LEU A 256 19.53 -17.79 -2.58
CA LEU A 256 20.43 -16.91 -3.34
C LEU A 256 21.49 -16.30 -2.42
N ALA A 257 21.09 -15.84 -1.24
CA ALA A 257 22.01 -15.25 -0.27
C ALA A 257 23.05 -16.22 0.31
N THR A 258 22.76 -17.51 0.31
CA THR A 258 23.71 -18.55 0.71
C THR A 258 24.66 -19.01 -0.41
N THR A 259 24.38 -18.66 -1.67
CA THR A 259 25.30 -18.93 -2.77
C THR A 259 26.46 -17.93 -2.70
N GLN A 260 27.68 -18.41 -2.49
CA GLN A 260 28.91 -17.59 -2.35
C GLN A 260 29.35 -16.91 -3.67
N ASP A 261 28.41 -16.40 -4.46
CA ASP A 261 28.70 -15.69 -5.70
C ASP A 261 29.01 -14.23 -5.40
N ALA A 262 30.30 -13.89 -5.41
CA ALA A 262 30.81 -12.55 -5.14
C ALA A 262 30.33 -11.47 -6.13
N SER A 263 29.63 -11.84 -7.22
CA SER A 263 29.04 -10.89 -8.16
C SER A 263 27.67 -10.33 -7.73
N LEU A 264 27.09 -10.84 -6.64
CA LEU A 264 25.76 -10.46 -6.15
C LEU A 264 25.87 -9.61 -4.87
N GLU A 265 26.27 -8.34 -4.99
CA GLU A 265 26.44 -7.42 -3.84
C GLU A 265 25.15 -7.16 -3.02
N HIS A 266 23.96 -7.47 -3.57
CA HIS A 266 22.65 -7.15 -2.97
C HIS A 266 21.89 -8.33 -2.36
N SER A 267 22.43 -9.54 -2.43
CA SER A 267 21.83 -10.73 -1.84
C SER A 267 22.76 -11.29 -0.77
N SER A 268 23.07 -10.50 0.26
CA SER A 268 23.85 -11.01 1.40
C SER A 268 22.91 -11.56 2.48
N LEU A 269 23.36 -12.56 3.23
CA LEU A 269 22.62 -13.04 4.41
C LEU A 269 22.33 -11.90 5.41
N SER A 270 23.22 -10.90 5.50
CA SER A 270 23.02 -9.73 6.35
C SER A 270 21.81 -8.90 5.90
N GLN A 271 21.61 -8.73 4.59
CA GLN A 271 20.45 -8.01 4.07
C GLN A 271 19.15 -8.78 4.34
N ILE A 272 19.16 -10.11 4.15
CA ILE A 272 18.00 -10.95 4.48
C ILE A 272 17.61 -10.82 5.95
N TRP A 273 18.59 -10.88 6.85
CA TRP A 273 18.35 -10.69 8.29
C TRP A 273 17.87 -9.28 8.63
N HIS A 274 18.39 -8.26 7.96
CA HIS A 274 17.92 -6.88 8.12
C HIS A 274 16.44 -6.74 7.70
N ASP A 275 16.07 -7.20 6.51
CA ASP A 275 14.70 -7.12 5.99
C ASP A 275 13.72 -7.89 6.89
N LEU A 276 14.11 -9.09 7.33
CA LEU A 276 13.32 -9.91 8.27
C LEU A 276 13.17 -9.23 9.64
N GLY A 277 14.18 -8.53 10.12
CA GLY A 277 14.14 -7.78 11.37
C GLY A 277 13.20 -6.58 11.27
N LEU A 278 13.39 -5.72 10.26
CA LEU A 278 12.58 -4.52 10.04
C LEU A 278 11.09 -4.86 9.87
N ASN A 279 10.78 -5.95 9.15
CA ASN A 279 9.41 -6.35 8.84
C ASN A 279 8.87 -7.45 9.76
N GLN A 280 9.51 -7.70 10.90
CA GLN A 280 9.09 -8.68 11.91
C GLN A 280 8.82 -10.11 11.35
N GLY A 281 9.57 -10.53 10.33
CA GLY A 281 9.34 -11.77 9.59
C GLY A 281 9.70 -13.06 10.33
N VAL A 282 10.57 -13.00 11.35
CA VAL A 282 11.06 -14.19 12.08
C VAL A 282 9.94 -14.93 12.83
N ALA A 283 9.09 -14.19 13.54
CA ALA A 283 8.00 -14.79 14.32
C ALA A 283 6.95 -15.49 13.45
N PRO A 284 6.46 -14.90 12.33
CA PRO A 284 5.63 -15.59 11.34
C PRO A 284 6.27 -16.87 10.80
N ILE A 285 7.55 -16.86 10.43
CA ILE A 285 8.25 -18.06 9.93
C ILE A 285 8.22 -19.18 10.99
N ARG A 286 8.54 -18.87 12.24
CA ARG A 286 8.48 -19.83 13.36
C ARG A 286 7.06 -20.35 13.62
N LYS A 287 6.04 -19.51 13.48
CA LYS A 287 4.64 -19.94 13.60
C LYS A 287 4.25 -20.90 12.47
N LEU A 288 4.65 -20.59 11.24
CA LEU A 288 4.34 -21.39 10.05
C LEU A 288 5.06 -22.75 10.05
N SER A 289 6.24 -22.86 10.69
CA SER A 289 6.93 -24.16 10.81
C SER A 289 6.13 -25.20 11.61
N LYS A 290 5.21 -24.75 12.47
CA LYS A 290 4.28 -25.57 13.26
C LYS A 290 2.90 -25.70 12.58
N SER A 291 2.73 -25.26 11.34
CA SER A 291 1.47 -25.33 10.60
C SER A 291 0.97 -26.77 10.42
N LYS A 292 -0.35 -26.96 10.42
CA LYS A 292 -0.98 -28.25 10.09
C LYS A 292 -0.83 -28.60 8.61
N ASN A 293 -0.65 -27.60 7.75
CA ASN A 293 -0.40 -27.80 6.34
C ASN A 293 1.07 -28.23 6.14
N GLN A 294 1.27 -29.43 5.63
CA GLN A 294 2.60 -30.05 5.50
C GLN A 294 3.52 -29.27 4.55
N THR A 295 2.99 -28.70 3.46
CA THR A 295 3.78 -27.92 2.51
C THR A 295 4.30 -26.64 3.17
N ILE A 296 3.42 -25.92 3.87
CA ILE A 296 3.77 -24.69 4.60
C ILE A 296 4.79 -24.99 5.70
N SER A 297 4.53 -25.99 6.53
CA SER A 297 5.45 -26.40 7.60
C SER A 297 6.82 -26.81 7.06
N HIS A 298 6.87 -27.58 5.96
CA HIS A 298 8.13 -28.00 5.35
C HIS A 298 8.93 -26.83 4.78
N MET A 299 8.29 -25.89 4.09
CA MET A 299 8.95 -24.70 3.54
C MET A 299 9.48 -23.79 4.65
N ALA A 300 8.69 -23.55 5.70
CA ALA A 300 9.12 -22.74 6.85
C ALA A 300 10.27 -23.40 7.63
N ASN A 301 10.24 -24.72 7.86
CA ASN A 301 11.36 -25.44 8.48
C ASN A 301 12.63 -25.40 7.62
N SER A 302 12.49 -25.50 6.29
CA SER A 302 13.62 -25.36 5.37
C SER A 302 14.26 -23.98 5.49
N LEU A 303 13.45 -22.93 5.58
CA LEU A 303 13.92 -21.56 5.75
C LEU A 303 14.60 -21.32 7.11
N ILE A 304 14.04 -21.87 8.20
CA ILE A 304 14.66 -21.84 9.54
C ILE A 304 16.06 -22.44 9.51
N ASN A 305 16.21 -23.61 8.90
CA ASN A 305 17.50 -24.29 8.79
C ASN A 305 18.48 -23.50 7.90
N LEU A 306 17.98 -22.93 6.81
CA LEU A 306 18.81 -22.19 5.84
C LEU A 306 19.37 -20.89 6.43
N LEU A 307 18.58 -20.21 7.27
CA LEU A 307 18.96 -18.95 7.89
C LEU A 307 19.62 -19.11 9.27
N ASP A 308 19.70 -20.33 9.82
CA ASP A 308 20.12 -20.60 11.21
C ASP A 308 19.30 -19.78 12.22
N ILE A 309 17.97 -19.79 12.06
CA ILE A 309 17.06 -19.13 13.01
C ILE A 309 17.09 -19.92 14.32
N LYS A 310 17.92 -19.48 15.27
CA LYS A 310 18.09 -20.11 16.58
C LYS A 310 16.78 -20.15 17.35
N GLU A 311 16.59 -21.22 18.12
CA GLU A 311 15.60 -21.23 19.19
C GLU A 311 16.05 -20.23 20.25
N GLU A 312 15.31 -19.13 20.42
CA GLU A 312 15.39 -18.41 21.68
C GLU A 312 14.70 -19.26 22.73
N VAL A 313 15.20 -19.21 23.96
CA VAL A 313 14.49 -19.76 25.12
C VAL A 313 13.15 -19.04 25.16
N ASP A 314 12.08 -19.72 24.73
CA ASP A 314 10.71 -19.23 24.78
C ASP A 314 10.41 -18.80 26.23
N MET A 315 10.58 -17.52 26.55
CA MET A 315 9.79 -16.88 27.58
C MET A 315 8.37 -16.78 27.03
N MET A 316 7.66 -17.92 27.04
CA MET A 316 6.22 -18.06 26.78
C MET A 316 5.61 -16.92 25.96
N THR A 317 5.99 -16.81 24.70
CA THR A 317 5.22 -16.04 23.72
C THR A 317 4.38 -17.01 22.90
N GLU A 318 3.18 -17.23 23.44
CA GLU A 318 1.94 -17.41 22.70
C GLU A 318 1.72 -18.73 21.95
N THR A 319 0.96 -19.62 22.62
CA THR A 319 -0.37 -19.90 22.07
C THR A 319 -0.94 -18.56 21.62
N VAL A 320 -1.09 -18.31 20.30
CA VAL A 320 -1.95 -17.19 19.85
C VAL A 320 -3.21 -17.36 20.66
N SER A 321 -3.44 -16.51 21.66
CA SER A 321 -4.34 -16.88 22.72
C SER A 321 -5.73 -16.84 22.12
N SER A 322 -6.26 -18.00 21.72
CA SER A 322 -7.62 -18.18 21.24
C SER A 322 -8.64 -17.82 22.30
N VAL A 323 -8.19 -17.50 23.51
CA VAL A 323 -8.96 -17.02 24.66
C VAL A 323 -10.08 -16.07 24.25
N GLY A 324 -9.82 -15.04 23.43
CA GLY A 324 -10.88 -14.14 22.95
C GLY A 324 -11.95 -14.85 22.12
N SER A 325 -11.53 -15.63 21.12
CA SER A 325 -12.40 -16.45 20.28
C SER A 325 -13.12 -17.56 21.05
N ASP A 326 -12.49 -18.14 22.07
CA ASP A 326 -13.06 -19.19 22.92
C ASP A 326 -14.13 -18.60 23.85
N PHE A 327 -13.88 -17.43 24.44
CA PHE A 327 -14.89 -16.68 25.17
C PHE A 327 -16.05 -16.27 24.26
N TYR A 328 -15.76 -15.87 23.01
CA TYR A 328 -16.80 -15.52 22.05
C TYR A 328 -17.61 -16.75 21.62
N ALA A 329 -16.98 -17.91 21.43
CA ALA A 329 -17.71 -19.16 21.18
C ALA A 329 -18.61 -19.55 22.36
N GLY A 330 -18.12 -19.38 23.60
CA GLY A 330 -18.92 -19.56 24.81
C GLY A 330 -20.12 -18.61 24.88
N LEU A 331 -19.92 -17.34 24.50
CA LEU A 331 -20.98 -16.34 24.37
C LEU A 331 -22.06 -16.76 23.37
N MET A 332 -21.66 -17.21 22.17
CA MET A 332 -22.59 -17.66 21.13
C MET A 332 -23.39 -18.90 21.56
N GLY A 333 -22.80 -19.76 22.39
CA GLY A 333 -23.49 -20.88 23.03
C GLY A 333 -24.33 -20.50 24.25
N GLY A 334 -24.31 -19.23 24.69
CA GLY A 334 -25.01 -18.73 25.88
C GLY A 334 -24.46 -19.25 27.21
N ALA A 335 -23.30 -19.93 27.20
CA ALA A 335 -22.74 -20.57 28.37
C ALA A 335 -22.27 -19.53 29.39
N TYR A 336 -22.71 -19.65 30.65
CA TYR A 336 -22.28 -18.81 31.78
C TYR A 336 -22.55 -17.30 31.65
N THR A 337 -23.42 -16.89 30.72
CA THR A 337 -23.84 -15.48 30.61
C THR A 337 -24.58 -15.02 31.87
N ASP A 338 -24.25 -13.84 32.37
CA ASP A 338 -24.71 -13.29 33.65
C ASP A 338 -25.33 -11.88 33.53
N ILE A 339 -25.38 -11.36 32.30
CA ILE A 339 -26.05 -10.11 31.95
C ILE A 339 -26.76 -10.25 30.60
N SER A 340 -27.81 -9.44 30.42
CA SER A 340 -28.49 -9.31 29.13
C SER A 340 -28.72 -7.84 28.78
N PHE A 341 -28.88 -7.57 27.50
CA PHE A 341 -29.13 -6.24 26.94
C PHE A 341 -30.37 -6.29 26.05
N ASN A 342 -31.31 -5.37 26.25
CA ASN A 342 -32.49 -5.24 25.41
C ASN A 342 -32.27 -4.13 24.38
N CYS A 343 -32.00 -4.54 23.14
CA CYS A 343 -31.80 -3.68 21.98
C CYS A 343 -33.11 -3.60 21.19
N ASN A 344 -33.96 -2.62 21.51
CA ASN A 344 -35.24 -2.38 20.83
C ASN A 344 -36.14 -3.63 20.67
N GLY A 345 -36.25 -4.44 21.72
CA GLY A 345 -37.08 -5.65 21.75
C GLY A 345 -36.33 -6.94 21.44
N SER A 346 -35.05 -6.86 21.06
CA SER A 346 -34.16 -8.02 20.91
C SER A 346 -33.23 -8.15 22.10
N VAL A 347 -33.10 -9.35 22.66
CA VAL A 347 -32.21 -9.61 23.80
C VAL A 347 -30.86 -10.16 23.33
N LEU A 348 -29.77 -9.60 23.86
CA LEU A 348 -28.41 -10.11 23.73
C LEU A 348 -27.89 -10.51 25.11
N HIS A 349 -27.25 -11.67 25.20
CA HIS A 349 -26.64 -12.14 26.45
C HIS A 349 -25.13 -11.86 26.43
N ALA A 350 -24.51 -11.67 27.60
CA ALA A 350 -23.06 -11.48 27.73
C ALA A 350 -22.51 -11.84 29.12
N HIS A 351 -21.18 -11.72 29.26
CA HIS A 351 -20.45 -11.86 30.51
C HIS A 351 -19.99 -10.51 31.04
N ARG A 352 -20.43 -10.13 32.25
CA ARG A 352 -20.05 -8.88 32.92
C ARG A 352 -18.54 -8.74 33.04
N ILE A 353 -17.84 -9.82 33.40
CA ILE A 353 -16.39 -9.79 33.63
C ILE A 353 -15.59 -9.46 32.36
N VAL A 354 -15.99 -10.02 31.21
CA VAL A 354 -15.33 -9.73 29.93
C VAL A 354 -15.59 -8.28 29.55
N LEU A 355 -16.86 -7.85 29.60
CA LEU A 355 -17.24 -6.49 29.23
C LEU A 355 -16.58 -5.42 30.12
N ALA A 356 -16.58 -5.62 31.44
CA ALA A 356 -15.96 -4.70 32.40
C ALA A 356 -14.43 -4.63 32.25
N SER A 357 -13.77 -5.74 31.94
CA SER A 357 -12.30 -5.74 31.79
C SER A 357 -11.83 -5.03 30.51
N ARG A 358 -12.72 -4.89 29.50
CA ARG A 358 -12.39 -4.35 28.18
C ARG A 358 -12.97 -2.97 27.92
N CYS A 359 -13.99 -2.56 28.66
CA CYS A 359 -14.65 -1.26 28.50
C CYS A 359 -14.83 -0.58 29.87
N PRO A 360 -14.09 0.50 30.17
CA PRO A 360 -14.20 1.23 31.43
C PRO A 360 -15.62 1.78 31.71
N ALA A 361 -16.35 2.19 30.67
CA ALA A 361 -17.73 2.66 30.82
C ALA A 361 -18.67 1.54 31.31
N LEU A 362 -18.52 0.33 30.76
CA LEU A 362 -19.27 -0.84 31.24
C LEU A 362 -18.81 -1.30 32.63
N ALA A 363 -17.51 -1.19 32.93
CA ALA A 363 -17.00 -1.46 34.28
C ALA A 363 -17.67 -0.55 35.32
N ALA A 364 -17.77 0.76 35.01
CA ALA A 364 -18.46 1.72 35.85
C ALA A 364 -19.96 1.41 35.96
N MET A 365 -20.63 1.08 34.85
CA MET A 365 -22.04 0.69 34.80
C MET A 365 -22.36 -0.50 35.71
N PHE A 366 -21.47 -1.49 35.80
CA PHE A 366 -21.67 -2.67 36.64
C PHE A 366 -21.21 -2.50 38.09
N SER A 367 -20.47 -1.42 38.39
CA SER A 367 -19.97 -1.14 39.73
C SER A 367 -21.08 -0.58 40.64
N ASN A 368 -20.97 -0.82 41.95
CA ASN A 368 -21.98 -0.41 42.94
C ASN A 368 -22.22 1.12 42.89
N GLY A 369 -23.49 1.53 42.78
CA GLY A 369 -23.89 2.94 42.85
C GLY A 369 -24.79 3.44 41.72
N LEU A 370 -24.95 2.65 40.65
CA LEU A 370 -25.84 2.95 39.52
C LEU A 370 -27.03 1.98 39.48
N ALA A 371 -28.18 2.39 38.95
CA ALA A 371 -29.38 1.53 38.91
C ALA A 371 -29.12 0.22 38.13
N GLU A 372 -28.32 0.34 37.08
CA GLU A 372 -27.86 -0.70 36.16
C GLU A 372 -27.03 -1.78 36.86
N SER A 373 -26.34 -1.45 37.96
CA SER A 373 -25.53 -2.41 38.71
C SER A 373 -26.37 -3.60 39.23
N SER A 374 -27.64 -3.34 39.55
CA SER A 374 -28.63 -4.31 40.03
C SER A 374 -29.51 -4.93 38.94
N MET A 375 -29.43 -4.42 37.70
CA MET A 375 -30.26 -4.90 36.59
C MET A 375 -29.72 -6.19 35.97
N LYS A 376 -30.61 -7.14 35.70
CA LYS A 376 -30.30 -8.34 34.91
C LYS A 376 -30.40 -8.11 33.39
N THR A 377 -31.15 -7.07 33.00
CA THR A 377 -31.35 -6.69 31.60
C THR A 377 -31.21 -5.18 31.48
N ILE A 378 -30.25 -4.72 30.69
CA ILE A 378 -29.95 -3.30 30.50
C ILE A 378 -30.55 -2.84 29.17
N PRO A 379 -31.36 -1.77 29.14
CA PRO A 379 -31.88 -1.23 27.89
C PRO A 379 -30.77 -0.56 27.08
N ILE A 380 -30.73 -0.84 25.77
CA ILE A 380 -29.78 -0.27 24.82
C ILE A 380 -30.55 0.35 23.66
N HIS A 381 -30.17 1.56 23.26
CA HIS A 381 -30.85 2.32 22.20
C HIS A 381 -30.42 1.90 20.78
N PHE A 382 -29.24 1.29 20.65
CA PHE A 382 -28.71 0.81 19.38
C PHE A 382 -29.43 -0.43 18.85
N SER A 383 -29.34 -0.63 17.54
CA SER A 383 -29.81 -1.87 16.90
C SER A 383 -29.09 -3.10 17.46
N LYS A 384 -29.75 -4.26 17.40
CA LYS A 384 -29.16 -5.54 17.82
C LYS A 384 -27.85 -5.82 17.07
N GLN A 385 -27.78 -5.47 15.79
CA GLN A 385 -26.62 -5.70 14.95
C GLN A 385 -25.42 -4.89 15.44
N VAL A 386 -25.57 -3.57 15.60
CA VAL A 386 -24.51 -2.69 16.09
C VAL A 386 -24.02 -3.10 17.46
N PHE A 387 -24.94 -3.38 18.39
CA PHE A 387 -24.54 -3.72 19.75
C PHE A 387 -23.92 -5.12 19.84
N ALA A 388 -24.33 -6.07 18.99
CA ALA A 388 -23.68 -7.37 18.87
C ALA A 388 -22.25 -7.23 18.35
N THR A 389 -22.01 -6.40 17.33
CA THR A 389 -20.67 -6.12 16.81
C THR A 389 -19.79 -5.44 17.86
N PHE A 390 -20.33 -4.47 18.62
CA PHE A 390 -19.62 -3.87 19.75
C PHE A 390 -19.20 -4.90 20.80
N ILE A 391 -20.13 -5.79 21.19
CA ILE A 391 -19.81 -6.89 22.12
C ILE A 391 -18.77 -7.82 21.52
N GLN A 392 -18.90 -8.24 20.27
CA GLN A 392 -17.93 -9.10 19.61
C GLN A 392 -16.53 -8.50 19.65
N PHE A 393 -16.39 -7.21 19.33
CA PHE A 393 -15.11 -6.50 19.41
C PHE A 393 -14.49 -6.56 20.81
N LEU A 394 -15.27 -6.43 21.87
CA LEU A 394 -14.74 -6.56 23.23
C LEU A 394 -14.19 -7.96 23.53
N TYR A 395 -14.70 -9.00 22.87
CA TYR A 395 -14.23 -10.38 23.04
C TYR A 395 -13.05 -10.70 22.14
N THR A 396 -13.06 -10.24 20.89
CA THR A 396 -12.13 -10.71 19.85
C THR A 396 -11.17 -9.66 19.33
N ALA A 397 -11.32 -8.39 19.75
CA ALA A 397 -10.64 -7.22 19.16
C ALA A 397 -10.86 -7.08 17.64
N ASP A 398 -11.97 -7.66 17.14
CA ASP A 398 -12.33 -7.65 15.72
C ASP A 398 -13.82 -7.33 15.57
N ALA A 399 -14.18 -6.60 14.51
CA ALA A 399 -15.54 -6.16 14.23
C ALA A 399 -15.96 -6.62 12.82
N PRO A 400 -16.18 -7.93 12.62
CA PRO A 400 -16.56 -8.44 11.31
C PRO A 400 -17.98 -8.00 10.93
N ASP A 401 -18.23 -8.02 9.63
CA ASP A 401 -19.56 -7.83 9.02
C ASP A 401 -20.19 -6.46 9.25
N ILE A 402 -19.35 -5.44 9.42
CA ILE A 402 -19.76 -4.04 9.33
C ILE A 402 -19.95 -3.63 7.87
N ASP A 403 -21.05 -2.94 7.58
CA ASP A 403 -21.30 -2.20 6.36
C ASP A 403 -21.23 -0.68 6.66
N PRO A 404 -21.13 0.21 5.65
CA PRO A 404 -20.99 1.64 5.90
C PRO A 404 -22.08 2.24 6.81
N PRO A 405 -23.38 1.93 6.64
CA PRO A 405 -24.43 2.41 7.57
C PRO A 405 -24.25 1.92 9.02
N THR A 406 -23.96 0.62 9.20
CA THR A 406 -23.72 0.03 10.53
C THR A 406 -22.48 0.61 11.17
N ALA A 407 -21.43 0.87 10.38
CA ALA A 407 -20.19 1.47 10.85
C ALA A 407 -20.41 2.89 11.41
N LEU A 408 -21.26 3.71 10.79
CA LEU A 408 -21.62 5.03 11.34
C LEU A 408 -22.34 4.92 12.69
N GLU A 409 -23.35 4.06 12.82
CA GLU A 409 -24.04 3.82 14.10
C GLU A 409 -23.09 3.18 15.14
N LEU A 410 -22.10 2.40 14.70
CA LEU A 410 -21.08 1.80 15.56
C LEU A 410 -20.07 2.84 16.08
N LEU A 411 -19.79 3.92 15.35
CA LEU A 411 -19.03 5.06 15.87
C LEU A 411 -19.75 5.73 17.04
N ASP A 412 -21.07 5.96 16.91
CA ASP A 412 -21.89 6.50 18.00
C ASP A 412 -21.88 5.58 19.23
N CYS A 413 -21.95 4.27 19.01
CA CYS A 413 -21.83 3.27 20.05
C CYS A 413 -20.45 3.30 20.73
N ALA A 414 -19.37 3.34 19.94
CA ALA A 414 -18.00 3.42 20.45
C ALA A 414 -17.79 4.69 21.30
N ASP A 415 -18.33 5.83 20.87
CA ASP A 415 -18.26 7.08 21.61
C ASP A 415 -19.08 7.04 22.91
N MET A 416 -20.32 6.53 22.85
CA MET A 416 -21.18 6.39 24.04
C MET A 416 -20.51 5.56 25.13
N PHE A 417 -19.79 4.50 24.75
CA PHE A 417 -19.07 3.62 25.68
C PHE A 417 -17.60 3.98 25.86
N ASN A 418 -17.14 5.11 25.29
CA ASN A 418 -15.76 5.58 25.33
C ASN A 418 -14.72 4.49 24.95
N CYS A 419 -15.00 3.75 23.89
CA CYS A 419 -14.17 2.66 23.36
C CYS A 419 -13.32 3.16 22.18
N ALA A 420 -12.20 3.80 22.49
CA ALA A 420 -11.31 4.40 21.49
C ALA A 420 -10.76 3.38 20.47
N ASP A 421 -10.42 2.16 20.92
CA ASP A 421 -9.88 1.12 20.03
C ASP A 421 -10.88 0.70 18.96
N LEU A 422 -12.16 0.55 19.32
CA LEU A 422 -13.21 0.26 18.34
C LEU A 422 -13.40 1.45 17.39
N LYS A 423 -13.41 2.67 17.93
CA LYS A 423 -13.54 3.88 17.12
C LYS A 423 -12.48 3.92 16.02
N LEU A 424 -11.21 3.70 16.38
CA LEU A 424 -10.10 3.63 15.42
C LEU A 424 -10.28 2.51 14.38
N HIS A 425 -10.76 1.34 14.80
CA HIS A 425 -11.02 0.23 13.89
C HIS A 425 -12.11 0.56 12.87
N VAL A 426 -13.18 1.24 13.30
CA VAL A 426 -14.29 1.65 12.44
C VAL A 426 -13.90 2.80 11.52
N GLU A 427 -13.10 3.77 11.99
CA GLU A 427 -12.53 4.84 11.17
C GLU A 427 -11.71 4.27 9.99
N ASP A 428 -10.86 3.28 10.26
CA ASP A 428 -10.11 2.57 9.22
C ASP A 428 -11.02 1.87 8.21
N PHE A 429 -12.09 1.22 8.68
CA PHE A 429 -13.05 0.56 7.81
C PHE A 429 -13.72 1.57 6.88
N LEU A 430 -14.30 2.64 7.44
CA LEU A 430 -15.02 3.66 6.67
C LEU A 430 -14.14 4.27 5.58
N TRP A 431 -12.86 4.53 5.88
CA TRP A 431 -11.89 5.07 4.93
C TRP A 431 -11.76 4.25 3.63
N ASN A 432 -12.00 2.94 3.71
CA ASN A 432 -11.89 2.04 2.56
C ASN A 432 -13.17 1.94 1.70
N PHE A 433 -14.31 2.48 2.15
CA PHE A 433 -15.61 2.21 1.52
C PHE A 433 -16.44 3.43 1.15
N ILE A 434 -16.11 4.60 1.68
CA ILE A 434 -16.91 5.81 1.48
C ILE A 434 -16.07 6.86 0.75
N GLU A 435 -16.71 7.56 -0.18
CA GLU A 435 -16.12 8.72 -0.84
C GLU A 435 -15.64 9.77 0.20
N PRO A 436 -14.45 10.36 0.00
CA PRO A 436 -13.82 11.29 0.96
C PRO A 436 -14.66 12.50 1.38
N SER A 437 -15.62 12.90 0.56
CA SER A 437 -16.58 13.98 0.85
C SER A 437 -17.66 13.55 1.85
N ASN A 438 -18.24 12.36 1.68
CA ASN A 438 -19.27 11.81 2.55
C ASN A 438 -18.69 11.39 3.91
N ILE A 439 -17.47 10.82 3.90
CA ILE A 439 -16.80 10.40 5.12
C ILE A 439 -16.27 11.57 5.96
N PHE A 440 -15.99 12.72 5.36
CA PHE A 440 -15.62 13.93 6.09
C PHE A 440 -16.78 14.47 6.94
N LEU A 441 -17.99 14.50 6.39
CA LEU A 441 -19.20 14.88 7.15
C LEU A 441 -19.47 13.90 8.29
N ALA A 442 -19.31 12.60 8.03
CA ALA A 442 -19.42 11.58 9.07
C ALA A 442 -18.37 11.80 10.17
N ALA A 443 -17.11 12.06 9.82
CA ALA A 443 -16.04 12.29 10.78
C ALA A 443 -16.33 13.51 11.69
N LEU A 444 -16.85 14.60 11.11
CA LEU A 444 -17.27 15.79 11.86
C LEU A 444 -18.45 15.50 12.80
N THR A 445 -19.45 14.75 12.30
CA THR A 445 -20.67 14.43 13.04
C THR A 445 -20.38 13.50 14.23
N HIS A 446 -19.49 12.52 14.05
CA HIS A 446 -19.15 11.52 15.05
C HIS A 446 -17.84 11.83 15.79
N HIS A 447 -17.37 13.09 15.77
CA HIS A 447 -16.18 13.55 16.51
C HIS A 447 -14.93 12.67 16.34
N CYS A 448 -14.68 12.20 15.12
CA CYS A 448 -13.58 11.30 14.77
C CYS A 448 -12.35 12.10 14.33
N ALA A 449 -11.51 12.54 15.27
CA ALA A 449 -10.41 13.46 14.99
C ALA A 449 -9.38 12.92 13.98
N ARG A 450 -9.04 11.62 14.05
CA ARG A 450 -8.10 10.99 13.12
C ARG A 450 -8.71 10.86 11.73
N LEU A 451 -9.95 10.37 11.63
CA LEU A 451 -10.67 10.34 10.35
C LEU A 451 -10.86 11.73 9.74
N GLU A 452 -11.17 12.74 10.55
CA GLU A 452 -11.25 14.15 10.12
C GLU A 452 -9.91 14.59 9.52
N GLU A 453 -8.79 14.34 10.20
CA GLU A 453 -7.45 14.68 9.70
C GLU A 453 -7.14 13.99 8.37
N MET A 454 -7.45 12.69 8.25
CA MET A 454 -7.26 11.93 7.00
C MET A 454 -8.10 12.51 5.85
N CYS A 455 -9.38 12.79 6.12
CA CYS A 455 -10.29 13.41 5.16
C CYS A 455 -9.81 14.80 4.73
N VAL A 456 -9.40 15.64 5.69
CA VAL A 456 -8.86 16.98 5.40
C VAL A 456 -7.62 16.87 4.52
N LYS A 457 -6.65 16.02 4.86
CA LYS A 457 -5.44 15.83 4.04
C LYS A 457 -5.80 15.44 2.60
N PHE A 458 -6.73 14.49 2.43
CA PHE A 458 -7.20 14.10 1.10
C PHE A 458 -7.91 15.23 0.36
N ILE A 459 -8.82 15.95 1.03
CA ILE A 459 -9.55 17.06 0.43
C ILE A 459 -8.59 18.16 -0.01
N LEU A 460 -7.60 18.51 0.82
CA LEU A 460 -6.61 19.53 0.48
C LEU A 460 -5.74 19.12 -0.72
N ARG A 461 -5.31 17.86 -0.78
CA ARG A 461 -4.57 17.32 -1.93
C ARG A 461 -5.40 17.35 -3.21
N ASN A 462 -6.68 17.02 -3.12
CA ASN A 462 -7.59 16.88 -4.26
C ASN A 462 -8.52 18.08 -4.46
N PHE A 463 -8.24 19.22 -3.80
CA PHE A 463 -9.16 20.33 -3.66
C PHE A 463 -9.69 20.84 -5.01
N ARG A 464 -8.80 20.96 -6.01
CA ARG A 464 -9.16 21.44 -7.34
C ARG A 464 -10.17 20.54 -8.06
N LYS A 465 -10.08 19.22 -7.84
CA LYS A 465 -10.99 18.21 -8.39
C LYS A 465 -12.31 18.24 -7.63
N LEU A 466 -12.23 18.29 -6.30
CA LEU A 466 -13.38 18.15 -5.40
C LEU A 466 -14.27 19.39 -5.31
N GLN A 467 -13.72 20.61 -5.40
CA GLN A 467 -14.49 21.85 -5.21
C GLN A 467 -15.74 21.97 -6.13
N ASN A 468 -15.73 21.24 -7.25
CA ASN A 468 -16.80 21.25 -8.25
C ASN A 468 -17.78 20.08 -8.15
N THR A 469 -17.54 19.12 -7.27
CA THR A 469 -18.40 17.94 -7.11
C THR A 469 -19.63 18.26 -6.26
N GLU A 470 -20.69 17.47 -6.39
CA GLU A 470 -21.93 17.69 -5.64
C GLU A 470 -21.72 17.48 -4.14
N GLU A 471 -20.84 16.56 -3.79
CA GLU A 471 -20.54 16.17 -2.41
C GLU A 471 -19.70 17.23 -1.68
N TYR A 472 -18.78 17.92 -2.37
CA TYR A 472 -18.14 19.10 -1.75
C TYR A 472 -19.14 20.25 -1.59
N ARG A 473 -20.08 20.40 -2.53
CA ARG A 473 -21.10 21.47 -2.47
C ARG A 473 -22.17 21.21 -1.41
N SER A 474 -22.40 19.96 -1.02
CA SER A 474 -23.33 19.59 0.05
C SER A 474 -22.79 19.92 1.45
N LEU A 475 -21.48 20.13 1.59
CA LEU A 475 -20.87 20.65 2.82
C LEU A 475 -21.43 22.03 3.17
N ASP A 476 -21.61 22.28 4.46
CA ASP A 476 -22.06 23.59 4.94
C ASP A 476 -21.06 24.71 4.58
N ILE A 477 -21.55 25.95 4.55
CA ILE A 477 -20.76 27.10 4.12
C ILE A 477 -19.54 27.33 5.03
N SER A 478 -19.66 27.11 6.34
CA SER A 478 -18.58 27.32 7.30
C SER A 478 -17.44 26.32 7.06
N THR A 479 -17.80 25.05 6.88
CA THR A 479 -16.89 23.95 6.60
C THR A 479 -16.16 24.13 5.28
N ARG A 480 -16.87 24.53 4.20
CA ARG A 480 -16.23 24.86 2.90
C ARG A 480 -15.26 26.02 3.01
N ASN A 481 -15.62 27.09 3.73
CA ASN A 481 -14.75 28.24 3.92
C ASN A 481 -13.48 27.86 4.70
N LYS A 482 -13.62 27.03 5.75
CA LYS A 482 -12.47 26.50 6.51
C LYS A 482 -11.54 25.68 5.60
N LEU A 483 -12.09 24.75 4.82
CA LEU A 483 -11.31 23.93 3.88
C LEU A 483 -10.64 24.77 2.78
N THR A 484 -11.33 25.78 2.27
CA THR A 484 -10.79 26.71 1.25
C THR A 484 -9.62 27.50 1.82
N GLN A 485 -9.78 28.06 3.02
CA GLN A 485 -8.70 28.78 3.70
C GLN A 485 -7.51 27.86 3.98
N MET A 486 -7.74 26.66 4.52
CA MET A 486 -6.68 25.68 4.76
C MET A 486 -5.97 25.32 3.46
N TRP A 487 -6.70 25.18 2.35
CA TRP A 487 -6.10 24.92 1.05
C TRP A 487 -5.24 26.08 0.56
N GLU A 488 -5.74 27.31 0.63
CA GLU A 488 -4.99 28.52 0.30
C GLU A 488 -3.71 28.64 1.14
N ASP A 489 -3.79 28.36 2.44
CA ASP A 489 -2.64 28.37 3.36
C ASP A 489 -1.61 27.29 3.02
N THR A 490 -2.04 26.15 2.45
CA THR A 490 -1.13 25.10 1.97
C THR A 490 -0.52 25.38 0.59
N GLN A 491 -1.06 26.35 -0.17
CA GLN A 491 -0.43 26.72 -1.43
C GLN A 491 0.89 27.45 -1.16
N PRO A 492 1.96 27.16 -1.91
CA PRO A 492 3.16 27.97 -1.81
C PRO A 492 2.80 29.43 -2.12
N GLN A 493 3.07 30.34 -1.18
CA GLN A 493 2.84 31.78 -1.38
C GLN A 493 3.36 32.17 -2.75
N HIS A 494 2.47 32.72 -3.59
CA HIS A 494 2.73 33.11 -4.97
C HIS A 494 4.12 33.77 -5.11
N ARG A 495 5.13 32.99 -5.51
CA ARG A 495 6.25 33.56 -6.25
C ARG A 495 5.80 33.68 -7.69
N PRO A 496 5.95 34.85 -8.32
CA PRO A 496 5.54 35.05 -9.70
C PRO A 496 6.16 33.97 -10.60
N SER A 497 5.36 33.52 -11.56
CA SER A 497 5.61 32.38 -12.47
C SER A 497 6.86 32.50 -13.36
N SER A 498 7.70 33.51 -13.16
CA SER A 498 9.00 33.69 -13.82
C SER A 498 10.13 32.86 -13.20
N HIS A 499 9.88 32.09 -12.14
CA HIS A 499 10.90 31.31 -11.44
C HIS A 499 10.52 29.85 -11.17
N LEU A 500 9.84 29.17 -12.12
CA LEU A 500 9.83 27.70 -12.20
C LEU A 500 11.20 27.12 -12.63
N HIS A 501 12.29 27.84 -12.32
CA HIS A 501 13.59 27.23 -12.19
C HIS A 501 13.60 26.46 -10.87
N LEU A 502 13.99 25.18 -10.91
CA LEU A 502 14.54 24.47 -9.75
C LEU A 502 15.74 25.27 -9.21
N SER A 503 15.46 26.33 -8.46
CA SER A 503 16.43 27.09 -7.68
C SER A 503 16.69 26.29 -6.42
N PHE A 504 17.41 25.20 -6.58
CA PHE A 504 18.13 24.57 -5.48
C PHE A 504 19.22 25.56 -5.06
N THR A 505 18.93 26.43 -4.10
CA THR A 505 19.99 27.01 -3.28
C THR A 505 20.40 25.91 -2.30
N PRO A 506 21.61 25.34 -2.42
CA PRO A 506 22.06 24.35 -1.46
C PRO A 506 22.25 25.09 -0.14
N ASN A 507 21.40 24.83 0.86
CA ASN A 507 21.76 25.18 2.23
C ASN A 507 22.80 24.16 2.71
N MET A 508 23.99 24.24 2.11
CA MET A 508 25.21 23.61 2.57
C MET A 508 25.59 24.31 3.85
N ASN A 509 25.04 23.86 4.98
CA ASN A 509 25.62 24.00 6.33
C ASN A 509 24.66 23.37 7.35
N GLN A 510 24.49 22.05 7.26
CA GLN A 510 24.38 21.13 8.39
C GLN A 510 24.08 19.73 7.82
N PRO A 511 25.02 18.78 7.85
CA PRO A 511 24.66 17.38 7.70
C PRO A 511 23.83 17.02 8.93
N GLN A 512 22.51 16.91 8.79
CA GLN A 512 21.77 16.13 9.76
C GLN A 512 22.19 14.67 9.56
N PRO A 513 22.67 13.98 10.61
CA PRO A 513 23.04 12.57 10.48
C PRO A 513 21.77 11.79 10.13
N MET A 514 21.79 11.11 8.98
CA MET A 514 20.75 10.16 8.61
C MET A 514 20.73 9.03 9.64
N VAL A 515 19.53 8.54 9.94
CA VAL A 515 19.34 7.33 10.74
C VAL A 515 19.72 6.13 9.87
N GLU A 516 20.36 5.11 10.45
CA GLU A 516 20.93 3.96 9.73
C GLU A 516 19.95 3.23 8.78
N GLU A 517 18.65 3.34 9.02
CA GLU A 517 17.57 2.83 8.14
C GLU A 517 17.56 3.47 6.74
N GLU A 518 17.76 4.79 6.63
CA GLU A 518 17.69 5.51 5.34
C GLU A 518 18.88 5.19 4.41
N ARG A 519 19.96 4.64 4.98
CA ARG A 519 21.19 4.30 4.26
C ARG A 519 21.11 2.94 3.54
N ASN A 520 20.22 2.05 3.99
CA ASN A 520 20.07 0.71 3.42
C ASN A 520 19.14 0.71 2.20
N ASP A 521 18.08 1.53 2.21
CA ASP A 521 17.25 1.82 1.03
C ASP A 521 18.08 2.39 -0.14
N TYR A 522 19.09 3.19 0.20
CA TYR A 522 19.96 3.86 -0.77
C TYR A 522 20.80 2.87 -1.61
N HIS A 523 21.29 1.76 -1.03
CA HIS A 523 22.11 0.80 -1.77
C HIS A 523 21.30 -0.17 -2.64
N ALA A 524 20.08 -0.54 -2.23
CA ALA A 524 19.19 -1.41 -3.01
C ALA A 524 18.68 -0.72 -4.30
N ILE A 525 18.53 0.61 -4.26
CA ILE A 525 17.92 1.39 -5.35
C ILE A 525 18.93 1.81 -6.44
N VAL A 526 20.24 1.82 -6.14
CA VAL A 526 21.31 2.22 -7.08
C VAL A 526 21.62 1.11 -8.10
N THR A 527 21.36 -0.15 -7.77
CA THR A 527 21.77 -1.31 -8.60
C THR A 527 20.67 -1.80 -9.54
N ALA A 528 19.42 -1.36 -9.33
CA ALA A 528 18.30 -1.52 -10.26
C ALA A 528 18.50 -0.83 -11.64
N TYR A 529 19.57 -0.05 -11.80
CA TYR A 529 19.79 0.80 -12.97
C TYR A 529 20.41 0.11 -14.19
N ASN A 530 20.65 -1.21 -14.17
CA ASN A 530 21.36 -1.87 -15.27
C ASN A 530 20.90 -3.29 -15.72
N PRO A 531 19.60 -3.60 -15.91
CA PRO A 531 19.23 -4.85 -16.60
C PRO A 531 19.33 -4.74 -18.14
N VAL A 532 19.37 -3.52 -18.70
CA VAL A 532 19.35 -3.35 -20.17
C VAL A 532 20.68 -3.72 -20.83
N HIS A 533 21.79 -3.78 -20.09
CA HIS A 533 23.05 -4.28 -20.63
C HIS A 533 23.14 -5.82 -20.65
N SER A 534 22.33 -6.54 -19.87
CA SER A 534 22.28 -8.01 -19.89
C SER A 534 21.14 -8.57 -20.75
N MET A 535 20.09 -7.79 -21.05
CA MET A 535 18.96 -8.24 -21.87
C MET A 535 19.16 -8.17 -23.38
N VAL A 536 20.23 -7.53 -23.89
CA VAL A 536 20.54 -7.52 -25.31
C VAL A 536 21.80 -8.34 -25.57
N GLY A 537 21.60 -9.62 -25.89
CA GLY A 537 22.64 -10.46 -26.48
C GLY A 537 23.03 -9.94 -27.87
N ILE A 538 23.77 -8.82 -27.93
CA ILE A 538 24.54 -8.47 -29.12
C ILE A 538 25.85 -9.22 -29.03
N THR A 539 25.90 -10.39 -29.66
CA THR A 539 27.18 -11.01 -30.03
C THR A 539 27.91 -10.04 -30.97
N ALA A 540 28.82 -9.25 -30.42
CA ALA A 540 29.83 -8.58 -31.23
C ALA A 540 30.77 -9.67 -31.77
N ALA A 541 30.58 -10.05 -33.03
CA ALA A 541 31.60 -10.79 -33.76
C ALA A 541 32.89 -9.94 -33.80
N PRO A 542 34.08 -10.51 -33.50
CA PRO A 542 35.31 -9.77 -33.64
C PRO A 542 35.57 -9.54 -35.12
N VAL A 543 35.64 -8.27 -35.51
CA VAL A 543 36.18 -7.85 -36.80
C VAL A 543 37.69 -8.12 -36.75
N GLY A 544 38.11 -9.14 -37.51
CA GLY A 544 39.49 -9.41 -37.89
C GLY A 544 39.54 -9.60 -39.40
#